data_AF-A0A6C0KQS3-F1
#
_entry.id   AF-A0A6C0KQS3-F1
#
_cell.length_a   1.000
_cell.length_b   1.000
_cell.length_c   1.000
_cell.angle_alpha   90.00
_cell.angle_beta   90.00
_cell.angle_gamma   90.00
#
_symmetry.space_group_name_H-M   'P 1'
#
loop_
_entity.id
_entity.type
_entity.pdbx_description
1 polymer ?
#
loop_
_entity_poly.entity_id
_entity_poly.type
_entity_poly.pdbx_seq_one_letter_code
_entity_poly.pdbx_strand_id
1 'polypeptide(L)'
;MDSELKKPTYVGLNITVHIIILFSFLSLFFFLYVSKIEEQAFKDEIGDIIQKNVHSALERRRDVALPLVQQAVPFLEYSKVQHSGPEEASLKQNFFVKFSAGFTVLLLIGICLSIVLTLSFDCNKNVPITEILLENTATFILVAILEFLFFTRIAMKFVPAPPTLMLKTIINRVKESF
;
A
#
# COMPACT_ATOMS: atom_id res chain seq x y z
N MET A 1 31.43 6.36 -37.07
CA MET A 1 31.21 7.72 -36.54
C MET A 1 29.88 7.67 -35.78
N ASP A 2 29.83 6.86 -34.71
CA ASP A 2 28.56 6.31 -34.19
C ASP A 2 28.47 6.34 -32.65
N SER A 3 29.26 7.18 -31.99
CA SER A 3 29.31 7.26 -30.52
C SER A 3 28.39 8.32 -29.92
N GLU A 4 28.02 9.35 -30.67
CA GLU A 4 27.32 10.52 -30.13
C GLU A 4 25.79 10.36 -30.13
N LEU A 5 25.22 9.56 -31.04
CA LEU A 5 23.76 9.30 -31.10
C LEU A 5 23.29 8.12 -30.23
N LYS A 6 24.17 7.54 -29.40
CA LYS A 6 23.92 6.33 -28.58
C LYS A 6 23.42 6.63 -27.15
N LYS A 7 23.71 7.82 -26.61
CA LYS A 7 23.41 8.17 -25.20
C LYS A 7 21.92 8.28 -24.84
N PRO A 8 21.05 8.97 -25.61
CA PRO A 8 19.70 9.27 -25.13
C PRO A 8 18.80 8.03 -25.07
N THR A 9 18.90 7.11 -26.04
CA THR A 9 18.09 5.89 -26.09
C THR A 9 18.48 4.89 -24.99
N TYR A 10 19.78 4.74 -24.73
CA TYR A 10 20.28 3.89 -23.65
C TYR A 10 19.82 4.41 -22.28
N VAL A 11 19.93 5.74 -22.07
CA VAL A 11 19.45 6.39 -20.83
C VAL A 11 17.95 6.21 -20.66
N GLY A 12 17.16 6.39 -21.73
CA GLY A 12 15.70 6.20 -21.68
C GLY A 12 15.31 4.77 -21.29
N LEU A 13 15.91 3.76 -21.92
CA LEU A 13 15.64 2.36 -21.62
C LEU A 13 16.08 1.98 -20.19
N ASN A 14 17.22 2.51 -19.73
CA ASN A 14 17.69 2.31 -18.36
C ASN A 14 16.68 2.86 -17.34
N ILE A 15 16.19 4.09 -17.55
CA ILE A 15 15.16 4.71 -16.69
C ILE A 15 13.86 3.91 -16.72
N THR A 16 13.40 3.45 -17.88
CA THR A 16 12.16 2.65 -17.98
C THR A 16 12.27 1.34 -17.22
N VAL A 17 13.37 0.60 -17.39
CA VAL A 17 13.63 -0.65 -16.66
C VAL A 17 13.72 -0.39 -15.16
N HIS A 18 14.37 0.70 -14.75
CA HIS A 18 14.44 1.12 -13.35
C HIS A 18 13.04 1.32 -12.75
N ILE A 19 12.18 2.10 -13.41
CA ILE A 19 10.81 2.39 -12.95
C ILE A 19 9.99 1.11 -12.82
N ILE A 20 10.12 0.17 -13.77
CA ILE A 20 9.41 -1.12 -13.73
C ILE A 20 9.81 -1.91 -12.49
N ILE A 21 11.12 -2.12 -12.30
CA ILE A 21 11.64 -2.91 -11.17
C ILE A 21 11.23 -2.26 -9.85
N LEU A 22 11.38 -0.94 -9.72
CA LEU A 22 11.02 -0.20 -8.53
C LEU A 22 9.51 -0.31 -8.23
N PHE A 23 8.65 -0.07 -9.22
CA PHE A 23 7.21 -0.13 -9.03
C PHE A 23 6.72 -1.55 -8.70
N SER A 24 7.26 -2.57 -9.36
CA SER A 24 6.93 -3.97 -9.08
C SER A 24 7.31 -4.36 -7.66
N PHE A 25 8.49 -3.98 -7.19
CA PHE A 25 8.91 -4.26 -5.83
C PHE A 25 8.09 -3.49 -4.80
N LEU A 26 7.90 -2.18 -4.97
CA LEU A 26 7.10 -1.38 -4.04
C LEU A 26 5.69 -1.95 -3.90
N SER A 27 5.08 -2.38 -5.01
CA SER A 27 3.79 -3.05 -5.01
C SER A 27 3.82 -4.35 -4.19
N LEU A 28 4.83 -5.19 -4.42
CA LEU A 28 4.99 -6.46 -3.71
C LEU A 28 5.29 -6.26 -2.22
N PHE A 29 6.19 -5.34 -1.87
CA PHE A 29 6.51 -4.95 -0.52
C PHE A 29 5.27 -4.41 0.23
N PHE A 30 4.48 -3.57 -0.44
CA PHE A 30 3.23 -3.05 0.11
C PHE A 30 2.24 -4.18 0.44
N PHE A 31 1.95 -5.05 -0.52
CA PHE A 31 0.96 -6.11 -0.31
C PHE A 31 1.44 -7.22 0.62
N LEU A 32 2.74 -7.55 0.65
CA LEU A 32 3.24 -8.64 1.49
C LEU A 32 3.55 -8.21 2.92
N TYR A 33 4.04 -6.98 3.11
CA TYR A 33 4.57 -6.51 4.38
C TYR A 33 3.78 -5.33 4.96
N VAL A 34 3.73 -4.20 4.24
CA VAL A 34 3.12 -2.96 4.77
C VAL A 34 1.65 -3.16 5.12
N SER A 35 0.87 -3.77 4.23
CA SER A 35 -0.56 -3.99 4.45
C SER A 35 -0.86 -4.84 5.68
N LYS A 36 0.00 -5.82 6.01
CA LYS A 36 -0.17 -6.67 7.20
C LYS A 36 0.13 -5.92 8.50
N ILE A 37 1.16 -5.08 8.48
CA ILE A 37 1.53 -4.26 9.63
C ILE A 37 0.47 -3.21 9.91
N GLU A 38 0.02 -2.51 8.86
CA GLU A 38 -1.06 -1.53 8.95
C GLU A 38 -2.36 -2.18 9.48
N GLU A 39 -2.71 -3.37 8.98
CA GLU A 39 -3.89 -4.10 9.46
C GLU A 39 -3.78 -4.45 10.94
N GLN A 40 -2.61 -4.91 11.40
CA GLN A 40 -2.41 -5.26 12.81
C GLN A 40 -2.42 -4.03 13.71
N ALA A 41 -1.70 -2.97 13.33
CA ALA A 41 -1.68 -1.70 14.07
C ALA A 41 -3.10 -1.10 14.19
N PHE A 42 -3.87 -1.15 13.10
CA PHE A 42 -5.26 -0.73 13.10
C PHE A 42 -6.12 -1.56 14.05
N LYS A 43 -6.03 -2.90 13.99
CA LYS A 43 -6.82 -3.78 14.87
C LYS A 43 -6.50 -3.56 16.35
N ASP A 44 -5.22 -3.44 16.68
CA ASP A 44 -4.77 -3.23 18.05
C ASP A 44 -5.30 -1.89 18.59
N GLU A 45 -5.20 -0.82 17.79
CA GLU A 45 -5.64 0.51 18.20
C GLU A 45 -7.18 0.58 18.36
N ILE A 46 -7.93 0.03 17.41
CA ILE A 46 -9.40 0.03 17.45
C ILE A 46 -9.91 -0.83 18.61
N GLY A 47 -9.34 -2.03 18.80
CA GLY A 47 -9.71 -2.94 19.88
C GLY A 47 -9.55 -2.29 21.26
N ASP A 48 -8.41 -1.62 21.47
CA ASP A 48 -8.11 -0.92 22.72
C ASP A 48 -9.12 0.20 23.02
N ILE A 49 -9.51 0.98 22.01
CA ILE A 49 -10.45 2.08 22.18
C ILE A 49 -11.85 1.56 22.53
N ILE A 50 -12.32 0.55 21.80
CA ILE A 50 -13.65 -0.04 21.99
C ILE A 50 -13.73 -0.67 23.40
N GLN A 51 -12.74 -1.47 23.77
CA GLN A 51 -12.74 -2.15 25.06
C GLN A 51 -12.70 -1.15 26.23
N LYS A 52 -11.88 -0.09 26.14
CA LYS A 52 -11.73 0.89 27.22
C LYS A 52 -12.93 1.82 27.37
N ASN A 53 -13.54 2.28 26.27
CA ASN A 53 -14.55 3.35 26.31
C ASN A 53 -15.98 2.89 26.05
N VAL A 54 -16.18 1.89 25.17
CA VAL A 54 -17.53 1.47 24.76
C VAL A 54 -18.07 0.42 25.73
N HIS A 55 -17.24 -0.53 26.16
CA HIS A 55 -17.67 -1.57 27.11
C HIS A 55 -18.07 -0.97 28.46
N SER A 56 -17.29 0.00 28.97
CA SER A 56 -17.57 0.70 30.23
C SER A 56 -18.78 1.62 30.15
N ALA A 57 -19.05 2.25 29.00
CA ALA A 57 -20.25 3.06 28.79
C ALA A 57 -21.52 2.22 28.64
N LEU A 58 -21.44 1.08 27.93
CA LEU A 58 -22.55 0.15 27.74
C LEU A 58 -23.00 -0.53 29.03
N GLU A 59 -22.07 -0.87 29.93
CA GLU A 59 -22.41 -1.41 31.25
C GLU A 59 -23.10 -0.37 32.15
N ARG A 60 -22.79 0.92 31.97
CA ARG A 60 -23.27 1.99 32.85
C ARG A 60 -24.65 2.55 32.45
N ARG A 61 -24.93 2.68 31.15
CA ARG A 61 -26.23 3.13 30.60
C ARG A 61 -26.50 2.54 29.22
N ARG A 62 -26.93 1.28 29.22
CA ARG A 62 -27.19 0.50 28.00
C ARG A 62 -28.24 1.13 27.09
N ASP A 63 -29.27 1.74 27.66
CA ASP A 63 -30.41 2.36 26.99
C ASP A 63 -30.05 3.58 26.13
N VAL A 64 -29.10 4.41 26.59
CA VAL A 64 -28.62 5.60 25.85
C VAL A 64 -27.39 5.28 25.00
N ALA A 65 -26.56 4.31 25.40
CA ALA A 65 -25.34 3.92 24.69
C ALA A 65 -25.60 3.08 23.44
N LEU A 66 -26.59 2.19 23.45
CA LEU A 66 -26.87 1.33 22.30
C LEU A 66 -27.18 2.11 21.01
N PRO A 67 -28.10 3.11 20.98
CA PRO A 67 -28.44 3.81 19.74
C PRO A 67 -27.29 4.69 19.24
N LEU A 68 -26.52 5.32 20.13
CA LEU A 68 -25.37 6.14 19.75
C LEU A 68 -24.20 5.30 19.23
N VAL A 69 -23.95 4.15 19.87
CA VAL A 69 -23.03 3.15 19.34
C VAL A 69 -23.53 2.69 17.98
N GLN A 70 -24.80 2.30 17.82
CA GLN A 70 -25.39 1.90 16.52
C GLN A 70 -25.28 2.97 15.42
N GLN A 71 -25.36 4.25 15.78
CA GLN A 71 -25.13 5.35 14.84
C GLN A 71 -23.66 5.51 14.44
N ALA A 72 -22.73 5.13 15.33
CA ALA A 72 -21.30 5.01 15.06
C ALA A 72 -20.91 3.64 14.47
N VAL A 73 -21.80 2.64 14.54
CA VAL A 73 -21.57 1.28 14.08
C VAL A 73 -21.33 1.16 12.57
N PRO A 74 -21.78 1.99 11.62
CA PRO A 74 -21.24 1.88 10.25
C PRO A 74 -19.70 1.97 10.17
N PHE A 75 -19.04 2.59 11.17
CA PHE A 75 -17.58 2.57 11.33
C PHE A 75 -17.06 1.38 12.17
N LEU A 76 -17.83 0.86 13.13
CA LEU A 76 -17.45 -0.27 14.02
C LEU A 76 -17.90 -1.65 13.51
N GLU A 77 -18.89 -1.73 12.63
CA GLU A 77 -19.33 -2.94 11.94
C GLU A 77 -18.24 -3.41 10.98
N TYR A 78 -17.48 -2.45 10.42
CA TYR A 78 -16.20 -2.73 9.78
C TYR A 78 -15.22 -3.50 10.69
N SER A 79 -15.29 -3.33 12.02
CA SER A 79 -14.43 -4.03 12.98
C SER A 79 -15.00 -5.36 13.51
N LYS A 80 -16.34 -5.54 13.54
CA LYS A 80 -16.97 -6.82 13.95
C LYS A 80 -17.23 -7.79 12.80
N VAL A 81 -17.50 -7.31 11.59
CA VAL A 81 -17.65 -8.15 10.37
C VAL A 81 -16.31 -8.81 10.00
N GLN A 82 -15.18 -8.26 10.43
CA GLN A 82 -13.86 -8.84 10.19
C GLN A 82 -13.59 -10.17 10.94
N HIS A 83 -14.49 -10.60 11.83
CA HIS A 83 -14.44 -11.92 12.48
C HIS A 83 -15.43 -12.94 11.89
N SER A 84 -16.27 -12.53 10.93
CA SER A 84 -17.33 -13.36 10.34
C SER A 84 -17.22 -13.40 8.82
N GLY A 85 -16.03 -13.70 8.30
CA GLY A 85 -15.78 -13.81 6.87
C GLY A 85 -15.72 -12.45 6.15
N PRO A 86 -14.96 -12.35 5.05
CA PRO A 86 -14.87 -11.11 4.31
C PRO A 86 -16.23 -10.74 3.72
N GLU A 87 -16.75 -9.57 4.11
CA GLU A 87 -17.84 -8.90 3.40
C GLU A 87 -17.48 -8.84 1.90
N GLU A 88 -18.38 -9.26 1.01
CA GLU A 88 -18.07 -9.37 -0.42
C GLU A 88 -17.52 -8.06 -1.02
N ALA A 89 -17.93 -6.92 -0.47
CA ALA A 89 -17.47 -5.60 -0.86
C ALA A 89 -15.96 -5.40 -0.60
N SER A 90 -15.47 -5.78 0.58
CA SER A 90 -14.04 -5.66 0.95
C SER A 90 -13.17 -6.62 0.15
N LEU A 91 -13.67 -7.83 -0.15
CA LEU A 91 -12.99 -8.78 -1.04
C LEU A 91 -12.90 -8.25 -2.47
N LYS A 92 -14.01 -7.74 -3.02
CA LYS A 92 -14.07 -7.18 -4.37
C LYS A 92 -13.17 -5.95 -4.50
N GLN A 93 -13.14 -5.06 -3.50
CA GLN A 93 -12.28 -3.89 -3.51
C GLN A 93 -10.79 -4.27 -3.45
N ASN A 94 -10.39 -5.16 -2.54
CA ASN A 94 -9.01 -5.63 -2.44
C ASN A 94 -8.55 -6.37 -3.70
N PHE A 95 -9.46 -7.13 -4.32
CA PHE A 95 -9.20 -7.77 -5.60
C PHE A 95 -8.97 -6.73 -6.71
N PHE A 96 -9.81 -5.71 -6.81
CA PHE A 96 -9.67 -4.66 -7.82
C PHE A 96 -8.37 -3.88 -7.67
N VAL A 97 -7.95 -3.58 -6.44
CA VAL A 97 -6.68 -2.89 -6.18
C VAL A 97 -5.48 -3.78 -6.55
N LYS A 98 -5.50 -5.07 -6.19
CA LYS A 98 -4.46 -6.02 -6.60
C LYS A 98 -4.41 -6.21 -8.12
N PHE A 99 -5.59 -6.31 -8.75
CA PHE A 99 -5.72 -6.43 -10.20
C PHE A 99 -5.22 -5.17 -10.90
N SER A 100 -5.60 -3.98 -10.42
CA SER A 100 -5.13 -2.71 -10.96
C SER A 100 -3.61 -2.58 -10.86
N ALA A 101 -3.01 -2.92 -9.71
CA ALA A 101 -1.55 -2.90 -9.56
C ALA A 101 -0.86 -3.88 -10.53
N GLY A 102 -1.39 -5.10 -10.66
CA GLY A 102 -0.89 -6.09 -11.62
C GLY A 102 -1.02 -5.63 -13.08
N PHE A 103 -2.14 -5.02 -13.43
CA PHE A 103 -2.38 -4.44 -14.75
C PHE A 103 -1.41 -3.30 -15.06
N THR A 104 -1.11 -2.43 -14.08
CA THR A 104 -0.10 -1.38 -14.24
C THR A 104 1.29 -1.96 -14.50
N VAL A 105 1.70 -3.01 -13.78
CA VAL A 105 2.98 -3.70 -14.04
C VAL A 105 3.02 -4.28 -15.45
N LEU A 106 1.94 -4.96 -15.88
CA LEU A 106 1.82 -5.53 -17.22
C LEU A 106 1.97 -4.46 -18.31
N LEU A 107 1.29 -3.31 -18.13
CA LEU A 107 1.35 -2.19 -19.06
C LEU A 107 2.78 -1.64 -19.18
N LEU A 108 3.48 -1.45 -18.05
CA LEU A 108 4.86 -0.95 -18.06
C LEU A 108 5.83 -1.94 -18.74
N ILE A 109 5.67 -3.25 -18.51
CA ILE A 109 6.43 -4.28 -19.23
C ILE A 109 6.15 -4.20 -20.73
N GLY A 110 4.90 -4.00 -21.13
CA GLY A 110 4.50 -3.82 -22.53
C GLY A 110 5.17 -2.63 -23.19
N ILE A 111 5.28 -1.49 -22.50
CA ILE A 111 6.02 -0.30 -22.97
C ILE A 111 7.51 -0.61 -23.12
N CYS A 112 8.11 -1.31 -22.16
CA CYS A 112 9.53 -1.67 -22.25
C CYS A 112 9.80 -2.62 -23.43
N LEU A 113 8.92 -3.61 -23.63
CA LEU A 113 9.00 -4.54 -24.75
C LEU A 113 8.84 -3.83 -26.10
N SER A 114 7.91 -2.89 -26.22
CA SER A 114 7.73 -2.15 -27.47
C SER A 114 8.97 -1.34 -27.84
N ILE A 115 9.61 -0.68 -26.86
CA ILE A 115 10.87 0.04 -27.06
C ILE A 115 11.99 -0.92 -27.51
N VAL A 116 12.16 -2.07 -26.84
CA VAL A 116 13.17 -3.07 -27.20
C VAL A 116 12.94 -3.62 -28.62
N LEU A 117 11.68 -3.92 -28.96
CA LEU A 117 11.30 -4.44 -30.27
C LEU A 117 11.57 -3.41 -31.37
N THR A 118 11.15 -2.15 -31.22
CA THR A 118 11.46 -1.08 -32.17
C THR A 118 12.97 -0.91 -32.35
N LEU A 119 13.77 -0.98 -31.29
CA LEU A 119 15.23 -0.86 -31.39
C LEU A 119 15.91 -2.08 -32.04
N SER A 120 15.35 -3.27 -31.84
CA SER A 120 15.92 -4.51 -32.38
C SER A 120 15.53 -4.72 -33.84
N PHE A 121 14.27 -4.49 -34.20
CA PHE A 121 13.75 -4.70 -35.56
C PHE A 121 14.04 -3.53 -36.50
N ASP A 122 13.82 -2.27 -36.08
CA ASP A 122 13.96 -1.12 -36.99
C ASP A 122 15.39 -0.56 -37.04
N CYS A 123 16.14 -0.67 -35.94
CA CYS A 123 17.48 -0.09 -35.84
C CYS A 123 18.62 -1.10 -35.91
N ASN A 124 18.34 -2.41 -35.91
CA ASN A 124 19.34 -3.50 -35.87
C ASN A 124 20.45 -3.27 -34.81
N LYS A 125 20.07 -2.66 -33.68
CA LYS A 125 21.00 -2.33 -32.59
C LYS A 125 20.97 -3.43 -31.55
N ASN A 126 22.14 -3.96 -31.22
CA ASN A 126 22.30 -4.81 -30.04
C ASN A 126 22.21 -3.94 -28.78
N VAL A 127 21.15 -4.12 -28.01
CA VAL A 127 20.97 -3.48 -26.71
C VAL A 127 21.59 -4.39 -25.64
N PRO A 128 22.54 -3.91 -24.81
CA PRO A 128 23.13 -4.71 -23.74
C PRO A 128 22.16 -4.82 -22.55
N ILE A 129 21.09 -5.61 -22.72
CA ILE A 129 20.03 -5.79 -21.71
C ILE A 129 20.61 -6.29 -20.37
N THR A 130 21.62 -7.16 -20.41
CA THR A 130 22.24 -7.73 -19.20
C THR A 130 22.93 -6.68 -18.34
N GLU A 131 23.65 -5.72 -18.95
CA GLU A 131 24.31 -4.64 -18.22
C GLU A 131 23.29 -3.73 -17.54
N ILE A 132 22.22 -3.38 -18.27
CA ILE A 132 21.13 -2.54 -17.76
C ILE A 132 20.39 -3.23 -16.62
N LEU A 133 20.13 -4.53 -16.73
CA LEU A 133 19.52 -5.30 -15.65
C LEU A 133 20.43 -5.38 -14.43
N LEU A 134 21.74 -5.56 -14.61
CA LEU A 134 22.70 -5.64 -13.50
C LEU A 134 22.77 -4.31 -12.73
N GLU A 135 22.91 -3.18 -13.44
CA GLU A 135 22.94 -1.84 -12.83
C GLU A 135 21.65 -1.52 -12.08
N ASN A 136 20.50 -1.82 -12.69
CA ASN A 136 19.20 -1.60 -12.06
C ASN A 136 18.97 -2.53 -10.88
N THR A 137 19.45 -3.77 -10.93
CA THR A 137 19.32 -4.70 -9.80
C THR A 137 20.18 -4.26 -8.61
N ALA A 138 21.39 -3.75 -8.86
CA ALA A 138 22.27 -3.25 -7.81
C ALA A 138 21.69 -2.02 -7.11
N THR A 139 21.23 -1.03 -7.88
CA THR A 139 20.57 0.18 -7.33
C THR A 139 19.30 -0.20 -6.57
N PHE A 140 18.54 -1.14 -7.11
CA PHE A 140 17.33 -1.65 -6.49
C PHE A 140 17.56 -2.30 -5.12
N ILE A 141 18.58 -3.16 -4.97
CA ILE A 141 18.92 -3.76 -3.67
C ILE A 141 19.23 -2.69 -2.63
N LEU A 142 19.95 -1.64 -3.04
CA LEU A 142 20.29 -0.53 -2.15
C LEU A 142 19.05 0.26 -1.72
N VAL A 143 18.15 0.57 -2.66
CA VAL A 143 16.87 1.23 -2.35
C VAL A 143 16.00 0.37 -1.44
N ALA A 144 15.90 -0.93 -1.71
CA ALA A 144 15.11 -1.87 -0.90
C ALA A 144 15.61 -1.92 0.56
N ILE A 145 16.93 -1.91 0.78
CA ILE A 145 17.50 -1.86 2.13
C ILE A 145 17.15 -0.53 2.81
N LEU A 146 17.30 0.59 2.11
CA LEU A 146 16.98 1.92 2.64
C LEU A 146 15.49 2.04 2.99
N GLU A 147 14.60 1.58 2.12
CA GLU A 147 13.16 1.56 2.35
C GLU A 147 12.80 0.69 3.55
N PHE A 148 13.33 -0.52 3.64
CA PHE A 148 13.08 -1.39 4.78
C PHE A 148 13.54 -0.74 6.10
N LEU A 149 14.73 -0.13 6.12
CA LEU A 149 15.22 0.60 7.29
C LEU A 149 14.36 1.82 7.60
N PHE A 150 13.94 2.57 6.59
CA PHE A 150 13.06 3.72 6.73
C PHE A 150 11.72 3.31 7.35
N PHE A 151 11.06 2.29 6.80
CA PHE A 151 9.78 1.82 7.31
C PHE A 151 9.90 1.30 8.74
N THR A 152 10.93 0.49 9.02
CA THR A 152 11.10 -0.12 10.33
C THR A 152 11.56 0.84 11.43
N ARG A 153 12.39 1.84 11.10
CA ARG A 153 12.97 2.76 12.09
C ARG A 153 12.23 4.07 12.21
N ILE A 154 11.61 4.55 11.13
CA ILE A 154 11.01 5.88 11.04
C ILE A 154 9.50 5.75 10.88
N ALA A 155 9.01 5.13 9.80
CA ALA A 155 7.57 5.13 9.49
C ALA A 155 6.74 4.48 10.59
N MET A 156 7.15 3.32 11.13
CA MET A 156 6.44 2.69 12.24
C MET A 156 6.46 3.52 13.55
N LYS A 157 7.39 4.46 13.71
CA LYS A 157 7.42 5.39 14.86
C LYS A 157 6.61 6.66 14.61
N PHE A 158 6.43 7.05 13.35
CA PHE A 158 5.59 8.15 12.93
C PHE A 158 4.16 7.66 12.76
N VAL A 159 3.38 7.74 13.83
CA VAL A 159 1.95 7.41 13.84
C VAL A 159 1.24 8.30 12.80
N PRO A 160 0.75 7.77 11.67
CA PRO A 160 -0.14 8.54 10.79
C PRO A 160 -1.40 8.85 11.59
N ALA A 161 -1.95 10.06 11.44
CA ALA A 161 -3.08 10.59 12.23
C ALA A 161 -4.03 9.47 12.67
N PRO A 162 -3.92 9.02 13.92
CA PRO A 162 -4.37 7.68 14.22
C PRO A 162 -5.90 7.65 14.18
N PRO A 163 -6.54 6.57 13.70
CA PRO A 163 -7.99 6.45 13.64
C PRO A 163 -8.65 6.72 15.00
N THR A 164 -7.90 6.63 16.11
CA THR A 164 -8.24 7.21 17.42
C THR A 164 -8.78 8.64 17.36
N LEU A 165 -8.31 9.54 16.50
CA LEU A 165 -8.82 10.93 16.48
C LEU A 165 -10.29 10.99 16.05
N MET A 166 -10.64 10.23 15.01
CA MET A 166 -12.04 10.13 14.55
C MET A 166 -12.89 9.38 15.59
N LEU A 167 -12.37 8.28 16.13
CA LEU A 167 -13.05 7.51 17.18
C LEU A 167 -13.23 8.27 18.49
N LYS A 168 -12.21 9.03 18.93
CA LYS A 168 -12.28 9.90 20.11
C LYS A 168 -13.34 10.97 19.90
N THR A 169 -13.46 11.53 18.70
CA THR A 169 -14.51 12.52 18.40
C THR A 169 -15.90 11.90 18.55
N ILE A 170 -16.10 10.68 18.05
CA ILE A 170 -17.34 9.94 18.22
C ILE A 170 -17.58 9.62 19.71
N ILE A 171 -16.60 9.05 20.40
CA ILE A 171 -16.71 8.66 21.81
C ILE A 171 -16.92 9.86 22.72
N ASN A 172 -16.32 11.01 22.42
CA ASN A 172 -16.54 12.23 23.18
C ASN A 172 -17.97 12.73 22.98
N ARG A 173 -18.53 12.69 21.76
CA ARG A 173 -19.96 12.97 21.54
C ARG A 173 -20.85 11.99 22.31
N VAL A 174 -20.48 10.71 22.34
CA VAL A 174 -21.19 9.71 23.13
C VAL A 174 -21.14 10.09 24.62
N LYS A 175 -19.95 10.32 25.20
CA LYS A 175 -19.77 10.72 26.60
C LYS A 175 -20.51 12.00 27.00
N GLU A 176 -20.51 13.01 26.13
CA GLU A 176 -21.25 14.28 26.35
C GLU A 176 -22.77 14.10 26.38
N SER A 177 -23.27 12.96 25.89
CA SER A 177 -24.69 12.62 25.86
C SER A 177 -25.18 11.88 27.12
N PHE A 178 -24.32 11.59 28.11
CA PHE A 178 -24.65 10.89 29.38
C PHE A 178 -24.47 11.75 30.63
#